data_AF-A0A662J3W0-F1
#
_entry.id   AF-A0A662J3W0-F1
#
_cell.length_a   1.000
_cell.length_b   1.000
_cell.length_c   1.000
_cell.angle_alpha   90.00
_cell.angle_beta   90.00
_cell.angle_gamma   90.00
#
_symmetry.space_group_name_H-M   'P 1'
#
loop_
_entity.id
_entity.type
_entity.pdbx_description
1 polymer ?
#
loop_
_entity_poly.entity_id
_entity_poly.type
_entity_poly.pdbx_seq_one_letter_code
_entity_poly.pdbx_strand_id
1 'polypeptide(L)' 'MAAGSLLPRGFKAPSRTLVAGSPARVVRELEPSEVEEVAKLVEEALSKASRYRGLLSAPRV' A
#
# COMPACT_ATOMS: atom_id res chain seq x y z
N MET A 1 -4.30 0.19 4.49
CA MET A 1 -5.07 -0.76 5.32
C MET A 1 -4.11 -1.54 6.19
N ALA A 2 -4.51 -1.98 7.37
CA ALA A 2 -3.67 -2.82 8.22
C ALA A 2 -3.54 -4.24 7.65
N ALA A 3 -2.40 -4.89 7.91
CA ALA A 3 -2.21 -6.29 7.56
C ALA A 3 -3.27 -7.17 8.23
N GLY A 4 -3.75 -8.20 7.53
CA GLY A 4 -4.78 -9.11 8.03
C GLY A 4 -6.21 -8.56 8.05
N SER A 5 -6.46 -7.41 7.40
CA SER A 5 -7.81 -6.84 7.33
C SER A 5 -8.71 -7.58 6.34
N LEU A 6 -9.96 -7.86 6.74
CA LEU A 6 -10.98 -8.47 5.88
C LEU A 6 -12.14 -7.50 5.62
N LEU A 7 -12.25 -7.00 4.39
CA LEU A 7 -13.29 -6.06 4.00
C LEU A 7 -14.61 -6.80 3.69
N PRO A 8 -15.74 -6.41 4.34
CA PRO A 8 -17.05 -6.90 3.96
C PRO A 8 -17.42 -6.47 2.52
N ARG A 9 -18.25 -7.27 1.85
CA ARG A 9 -18.79 -6.92 0.53
C ARG A 9 -19.55 -5.59 0.61
N GLY A 10 -19.23 -4.67 -0.30
CA GLY A 10 -19.87 -3.34 -0.36
C GLY A 10 -19.30 -2.30 0.60
N PHE A 11 -18.29 -2.65 1.40
CA PHE A 11 -17.60 -1.69 2.25
C PHE A 11 -16.86 -0.65 1.41
N LYS A 12 -17.06 0.63 1.70
CA LYS A 12 -16.32 1.75 1.10
C LYS A 12 -15.46 2.40 2.18
N ALA A 13 -14.14 2.31 2.01
CA ALA A 13 -13.20 2.98 2.91
C ALA A 13 -13.23 4.50 2.66
N PRO A 14 -13.47 5.34 3.68
CA PRO A 14 -13.34 6.78 3.53
C PRO A 14 -11.88 7.18 3.24
N SER A 15 -11.70 8.26 2.47
CA SER A 15 -10.38 8.83 2.20
C SER A 15 -9.63 9.13 3.49
N ARG A 16 -8.30 8.94 3.48
CA ARG A 16 -7.40 9.27 4.59
C ARG A 16 -7.74 8.59 5.93
N THR A 17 -8.31 7.39 5.91
CA THR A 17 -8.59 6.61 7.13
C THR A 17 -7.78 5.32 7.22
N LEU A 18 -7.40 4.95 8.43
CA LEU A 18 -6.85 3.64 8.74
C LEU A 18 -8.00 2.65 8.95
N VAL A 19 -8.04 1.62 8.11
CA VAL A 19 -8.99 0.49 8.19
C VAL A 19 -8.25 -0.75 8.66
N ALA A 20 -8.78 -1.43 9.70
CA ALA A 20 -8.20 -2.63 10.30
C ALA A 20 -9.25 -3.63 10.81
N GLY A 21 -8.84 -4.90 10.96
CA GLY A 21 -9.62 -5.97 11.60
C GLY A 21 -10.33 -6.93 10.65
N SER A 22 -10.99 -7.94 11.21
CA SER A 22 -11.77 -8.94 10.46
C SER A 22 -13.05 -9.30 11.23
N PRO A 23 -14.22 -8.71 10.89
CA PRO A 23 -14.45 -7.79 9.78
C PRO A 23 -13.81 -6.41 10.02
N ALA A 24 -13.31 -5.80 8.95
CA ALA A 24 -12.58 -4.55 9.01
C ALA A 24 -13.50 -3.36 9.32
N ARG A 25 -12.98 -2.39 10.10
CA ARG A 25 -13.64 -1.13 10.44
C ARG A 25 -12.65 0.04 10.34
N VAL A 26 -13.19 1.25 10.23
CA VAL A 26 -12.41 2.49 10.40
C VAL A 26 -11.95 2.57 11.86
N VAL A 27 -10.66 2.74 12.08
CA VAL A 27 -10.06 2.83 13.41
C VAL A 27 -9.75 4.29 13.77
N ARG A 28 -9.23 5.06 12.81
CA ARG A 28 -8.90 6.49 12.95
C ARG A 28 -8.61 7.14 11.59
N GLU A 29 -8.43 8.45 11.58
CA GLU A 29 -7.79 9.16 10.47
C GLU A 29 -6.29 8.89 10.41
N LEU A 30 -5.71 9.00 9.22
CA LEU A 30 -4.28 8.95 9.00
C LEU A 30 -3.62 10.25 9.43
N GLU A 31 -2.48 10.13 10.10
CA GLU A 31 -1.59 11.25 10.36
C GLU A 31 -0.99 11.77 9.05
N PRO A 32 -0.64 13.06 8.96
CA PRO A 32 -0.02 13.62 7.76
C PRO A 32 1.25 12.88 7.32
N SER A 33 2.09 12.47 8.28
CA SER A 33 3.32 11.73 8.04
C SER A 33 3.07 10.34 7.42
N GLU A 34 1.99 9.66 7.82
CA GLU A 34 1.61 8.36 7.23
C GLU A 34 1.18 8.52 5.77
N VAL A 35 0.55 9.65 5.42
CA VAL A 35 0.20 9.95 4.03
C VAL A 35 1.45 10.22 3.18
N GLU A 36 2.43 10.95 3.72
CA GLU A 36 3.71 11.20 3.05
C GLU A 36 4.51 9.90 2.87
N GLU A 37 4.46 8.99 3.84
CA GLU A 37 5.13 7.70 3.77
C GLU A 37 4.59 6.83 2.65
N VAL A 38 3.26 6.84 2.42
CA VAL A 38 2.66 6.14 1.27
C VAL A 38 3.24 6.63 -0.06
N ALA A 39 3.46 7.94 -0.22
CA ALA A 39 4.08 8.48 -1.44
C ALA A 39 5.52 7.99 -1.62
N LYS A 40 6.32 7.98 -0.54
CA LYS A 40 7.70 7.47 -0.56
C LYS A 40 7.75 5.98 -0.92
N LEU A 41 6.85 5.17 -0.38
CA LEU A 41 6.76 3.74 -0.69
C LEU A 41 6.47 3.48 -2.18
N VAL A 42 5.66 4.32 -2.82
CA VAL A 42 5.40 4.23 -4.27
C VAL A 42 6.67 4.49 -5.08
N GLU A 43 7.39 5.57 -4.78
CA GLU A 43 8.66 5.90 -5.45
C GLU A 43 9.69 4.78 -5.30
N GLU A 44 9.82 4.22 -4.09
CA GLU A 44 10.71 3.08 -3.86
C GLU A 44 10.30 1.84 -4.66
N ALA A 45 9.01 1.53 -4.72
CA ALA A 45 8.51 0.39 -5.48
C ALA A 45 8.78 0.56 -6.98
N LEU A 46 8.58 1.77 -7.53
CA LEU A 46 8.86 2.09 -8.93
C LEU A 46 10.36 2.00 -9.26
N SER A 47 11.22 2.49 -8.36
CA SER A 47 12.68 2.38 -8.48
C SER A 47 13.12 0.91 -8.50
N LYS A 48 12.62 0.10 -7.56
CA LYS A 48 12.87 -1.35 -7.49
C LYS A 48 12.38 -2.06 -8.75
N ALA A 49 11.15 -1.76 -9.21
CA ALA A 49 10.59 -2.35 -10.42
C ALA A 49 11.45 -2.03 -11.66
N SER A 50 11.86 -0.77 -11.83
CA SER A 50 12.72 -0.34 -12.94
C SER A 50 14.08 -1.05 -12.93
N ARG A 51 14.70 -1.13 -11.74
CA ARG A 51 15.97 -1.84 -11.54
C ARG A 51 15.85 -3.32 -11.90
N TYR A 52 14.86 -4.02 -11.33
CA TYR A 52 14.72 -5.46 -11.56
C TYR A 52 14.31 -5.78 -12.99
N ARG A 53 13.50 -4.94 -13.63
CA ARG A 53 13.21 -5.07 -15.07
C ARG A 53 14.51 -5.03 -15.88
N GLY A 54 15.39 -4.06 -15.63
CA GLY A 54 16.69 -3.98 -16.31
C GLY A 54 17.56 -5.23 -16.10
N LEU A 55 17.65 -5.72 -14.85
CA LEU A 55 18.44 -6.91 -14.51
C LEU A 55 17.88 -8.21 -15.10
N LEU A 56 16.55 -8.37 -15.10
CA LEU A 56 15.89 -9.61 -15.53
C LEU A 56 15.62 -9.66 -17.03
N SER A 57 15.62 -8.52 -17.72
CA SER A 57 15.51 -8.46 -19.19
C SER A 57 16.86 -8.65 -19.90
N ALA A 58 17.99 -8.64 -19.19
CA ALA A 58 19.27 -8.99 -19.77
C ALA A 58 19.32 -10.49 -20.13
N PRO A 59 19.91 -10.88 -21.27
CA PRO A 59 20.03 -12.28 -21.65
C PRO A 59 20.81 -13.04 -20.56
N ARG A 60 20.27 -14.17 -20.11
CA ARG A 60 20.99 -15.07 -19.21
C ARG A 60 22.15 -15.69 -20.00
N VAL A 61 23.37 -15.44 -19.56
CA VAL A 61 24.60 -16.09 -20.07
C VAL A 61 24.63 -17.56 -19.67
#